data_AF-A0A4Q7P3Y4-F1
#
_entry.id   AF-A0A4Q7P3Y4-F1
#
_cell.length_a   1.000
_cell.length_b   1.000
_cell.length_c   1.000
_cell.angle_alpha   90.00
_cell.angle_beta   90.00
_cell.angle_gamma   90.00
#
_symmetry.space_group_name_H-M   'P 1'
#
loop_
_entity.id
_entity.type
_entity.pdbx_description
1 polymer ?
#
loop_
_entity_poly.entity_id
_entity_poly.type
_entity_poly.pdbx_seq_one_letter_code
_entity_poly.pdbx_strand_id
1 'polypeptide(L)'
;MGTTIRPELSEKNPYWIEKHRYYELKHFCLQYPIWKKAYLALDGLAKRPTDLVLFSGQQHVGDPTARCAEARVFYSDRMELVKLVAEETDAVLGTYILQAVTNGISYDCLKARLDIPCCKDVYYDLYRRFFWLLNKERG
;
A
#
# COMPACT_ATOMS: atom_id res chain seq x y z
N MET A 1 19.10 -2.61 3.13
CA MET A 1 19.77 -2.00 1.96
C MET A 1 18.68 -1.41 1.07
N GLY A 2 18.38 -0.12 1.23
CA GLY A 2 17.30 0.55 0.49
C GLY A 2 17.68 0.76 -0.97
N THR A 3 16.74 0.55 -1.89
CA THR A 3 16.92 0.96 -3.28
C THR A 3 17.06 2.47 -3.37
N THR A 4 18.21 2.93 -3.85
CA THR A 4 18.47 4.31 -4.26
C THR A 4 17.72 4.64 -5.56
N ILE A 5 16.39 4.49 -5.57
CA ILE A 5 15.56 5.07 -6.63
C ILE A 5 15.61 6.58 -6.42
N ARG A 6 16.07 7.31 -7.44
CA ARG A 6 16.06 8.76 -7.40
C ARG A 6 14.61 9.25 -7.37
N PRO A 7 14.19 9.99 -6.33
CA PRO A 7 12.83 10.52 -6.23
C PRO A 7 12.60 11.67 -7.21
N GLU A 8 13.68 12.33 -7.65
CA GLU A 8 13.63 13.47 -8.55
C GLU A 8 13.63 12.98 -10.00
N LEU A 9 12.53 13.25 -10.69
CA LEU A 9 12.38 13.08 -12.13
C LEU A 9 12.44 14.46 -12.80
N SER A 10 12.85 14.50 -14.07
CA SER A 10 12.68 15.69 -14.89
C SER A 10 11.18 16.00 -15.04
N GLU A 11 10.80 17.27 -14.96
CA GLU A 11 9.43 17.74 -15.22
C GLU A 11 8.90 17.32 -16.60
N LYS A 12 9.79 17.02 -17.55
CA LYS A 12 9.43 16.53 -18.88
C LYS A 12 9.02 15.05 -18.90
N ASN A 13 9.20 14.32 -17.80
CA ASN A 13 8.84 12.92 -17.72
C ASN A 13 7.31 12.78 -17.60
N PRO A 14 6.66 11.85 -18.35
CA PRO A 14 5.21 11.64 -18.26
C PRO A 14 4.73 11.26 -16.86
N TYR A 15 5.60 10.64 -16.05
CA TYR A 15 5.33 10.20 -14.67
C TYR A 15 5.93 11.15 -13.63
N TRP A 16 6.12 12.43 -13.97
CA TRP A 16 6.64 13.40 -13.03
C TRP A 16 5.67 13.62 -11.85
N ILE A 17 6.25 13.63 -10.65
CA ILE A 17 5.58 13.90 -9.38
C ILE A 17 6.55 14.74 -8.56
N GLU A 18 6.02 15.69 -7.78
CA GLU A 18 6.82 16.45 -6.82
C GLU A 18 7.48 15.49 -5.80
N LYS A 19 8.72 15.80 -5.41
CA LYS A 19 9.57 14.94 -4.59
C LYS A 19 8.93 14.55 -3.26
N HIS A 20 8.39 15.52 -2.52
CA HIS A 20 7.73 15.27 -1.24
C HIS A 20 6.42 14.48 -1.41
N ARG A 21 5.66 14.75 -2.48
CA ARG A 21 4.48 13.96 -2.83
C ARG A 21 4.84 12.50 -3.14
N TYR A 22 5.93 12.25 -3.87
CA TYR A 22 6.42 10.88 -4.08
C TYR A 22 6.76 10.18 -2.75
N TYR A 23 7.43 10.87 -1.82
CA TYR A 23 7.73 10.30 -0.50
C TYR A 23 6.46 10.03 0.32
N GLU A 24 5.49 10.94 0.30
CA GLU A 24 4.19 10.75 0.95
C GLU A 24 3.53 9.46 0.44
N LEU A 25 3.44 9.29 -0.88
CA LEU A 25 2.84 8.10 -1.50
C LEU A 25 3.62 6.82 -1.21
N LYS A 26 4.96 6.91 -1.19
CA LYS A 26 5.83 5.79 -0.83
C LYS A 26 5.57 5.35 0.62
N HIS A 27 5.53 6.29 1.55
CA HIS A 27 5.25 5.99 2.95
C HIS A 27 3.82 5.49 3.16
N PHE A 28 2.86 6.00 2.38
CA PHE A 28 1.50 5.47 2.33
C PHE A 28 1.50 3.98 1.96
N CYS A 29 2.21 3.58 0.89
CA CYS A 29 2.31 2.16 0.51
C CYS A 29 2.99 1.31 1.60
N LEU A 30 4.02 1.83 2.27
CA LEU A 30 4.73 1.12 3.34
C LEU A 30 3.88 0.89 4.60
N GLN A 31 2.77 1.62 4.76
CA GLN A 31 1.81 1.39 5.85
C GLN A 31 0.91 0.19 5.59
N TYR A 32 0.87 -0.34 4.35
CA TYR A 32 0.00 -1.45 3.96
C TYR A 32 0.09 -2.69 4.87
N PRO A 33 1.28 -3.17 5.28
CA PRO A 33 1.36 -4.31 6.20
C PRO A 33 0.75 -4.03 7.58
N ILE A 34 0.77 -2.77 8.04
CA ILE A 34 0.18 -2.35 9.30
C ILE A 34 -1.35 -2.38 9.18
N TRP A 35 -1.90 -1.82 8.11
CA TRP A 35 -3.34 -1.87 7.84
C TRP A 35 -3.85 -3.31 7.70
N LYS A 36 -3.10 -4.16 6.99
CA LYS A 36 -3.46 -5.57 6.83
C LYS A 36 -3.50 -6.30 8.18
N LYS A 37 -2.53 -6.06 9.06
CA LYS A 37 -2.53 -6.61 10.42
C LYS A 37 -3.70 -6.09 11.25
N ALA A 38 -3.95 -4.79 11.23
CA ALA A 38 -5.06 -4.17 11.96
C ALA A 38 -6.42 -4.69 11.47
N TYR A 39 -6.63 -4.78 10.15
CA TYR A 39 -7.82 -5.33 9.54
C TYR A 39 -8.07 -6.78 9.97
N LEU A 40 -7.05 -7.64 9.94
CA LEU A 40 -7.15 -9.03 10.38
C LEU A 40 -7.44 -9.15 11.89
N ALA A 41 -6.85 -8.29 12.71
CA ALA A 41 -7.12 -8.26 14.15
C ALA A 41 -8.58 -7.88 14.44
N LEU A 42 -9.11 -6.87 13.73
CA LEU A 42 -10.52 -6.46 13.85
C LEU A 42 -11.49 -7.55 13.36
N ASP A 43 -11.15 -8.27 12.30
CA ASP A 43 -11.95 -9.40 11.82
C ASP A 43 -11.96 -10.57 12.83
N GLY A 44 -10.82 -10.86 13.46
CA GLY A 44 -10.72 -11.83 14.54
C GLY A 44 -11.54 -11.43 15.78
N LEU A 45 -11.53 -10.15 16.12
CA LEU A 45 -12.27 -9.59 17.25
C LEU A 45 -13.79 -9.63 17.01
N ALA A 46 -14.25 -9.31 15.80
CA ALA A 46 -15.67 -9.44 15.43
C ALA A 46 -16.18 -10.88 15.57
N LYS A 47 -15.31 -11.88 15.37
CA LYS A 47 -15.62 -13.31 15.56
C LYS A 47 -15.63 -13.74 17.04
N ARG A 48 -15.16 -12.89 17.96
CA ARG A 48 -15.07 -13.16 19.41
C ARG A 48 -15.68 -12.00 20.21
N PRO A 49 -17.01 -11.94 20.30
CA PRO A 49 -17.70 -10.81 20.94
C PRO A 49 -17.36 -10.62 22.44
N THR A 50 -16.88 -11.67 23.12
CA THR A 50 -16.38 -11.58 24.51
C THR A 50 -15.15 -10.67 24.65
N ASP A 51 -14.31 -10.58 23.62
CA ASP A 51 -13.09 -9.76 23.63
C ASP A 51 -13.42 -8.27 23.34
N LEU A 52 -14.56 -7.98 22.71
CA LEU A 52 -15.04 -6.60 22.47
C LEU A 52 -15.42 -5.90 23.79
N VAL A 53 -15.88 -6.66 24.78
CA VAL A 53 -16.25 -6.13 26.11
C VAL A 53 -15.03 -5.51 26.81
N LEU A 54 -13.83 -6.06 26.59
CA LEU A 54 -12.58 -5.49 27.13
C LEU A 54 -12.24 -4.11 26.56
N PHE A 55 -12.67 -3.80 25.33
CA PHE A 55 -12.48 -2.48 24.71
C PHE A 55 -13.51 -1.43 25.16
N SER A 56 -14.60 -1.85 25.82
CA SER A 56 -15.62 -0.94 26.36
C SER A 56 -15.17 -0.24 27.66
N GLY A 57 -14.10 -0.72 28.30
CA GLY A 57 -13.60 -0.20 29.58
C GLY A 57 -12.80 1.11 29.51
N GLN A 58 -12.41 1.58 28.32
CA GLN A 58 -11.62 2.80 28.15
C GLN A 58 -12.49 3.95 27.65
N GLN A 59 -13.09 4.71 28.58
CA GLN A 59 -13.43 6.14 28.51
C GLN A 59 -13.76 6.74 27.11
N HIS A 60 -14.51 6.01 26.30
CA HIS A 60 -14.92 6.42 24.95
C HIS A 60 -16.43 6.18 24.83
N VAL A 61 -17.16 7.27 24.62
CA VAL A 61 -18.61 7.24 24.38
C VAL A 61 -18.83 6.81 22.93
N GLY A 62 -19.29 5.58 22.69
CA GLY A 62 -19.65 5.09 21.35
C GLY A 62 -19.78 3.56 21.28
N ASP A 63 -20.55 3.05 20.31
CA ASP A 63 -20.71 1.62 20.08
C ASP A 63 -19.39 0.99 19.59
N PRO A 64 -18.78 0.05 20.35
CA PRO A 64 -17.53 -0.60 19.94
C PRO A 64 -17.69 -1.35 18.60
N THR A 65 -18.89 -1.83 18.28
CA THR A 65 -19.19 -2.51 17.02
C THR A 65 -19.10 -1.55 15.84
N ALA A 66 -19.75 -0.38 15.96
CA ALA A 66 -19.68 0.68 14.95
C ALA A 66 -18.24 1.12 14.69
N ARG A 67 -17.45 1.35 15.75
CA ARG A 67 -16.03 1.73 15.61
C ARG A 67 -15.19 0.66 14.92
N CYS A 68 -15.43 -0.62 15.22
CA CYS A 68 -14.75 -1.72 14.54
C CYS A 68 -15.13 -1.76 13.05
N ALA A 69 -16.41 -1.54 12.71
CA ALA A 69 -16.86 -1.49 11.34
C ALA A 69 -16.22 -0.32 10.57
N GLU A 70 -16.24 0.90 11.14
CA GLU A 70 -15.60 2.08 10.58
C GLU A 70 -14.11 1.88 10.33
N ALA A 71 -13.38 1.34 11.32
CA ALA A 71 -11.96 1.06 11.19
C ALA A 71 -11.67 -0.01 10.12
N ARG A 72 -12.55 -1.02 9.97
CA ARG A 72 -12.42 -2.02 8.92
C ARG A 72 -12.55 -1.40 7.53
N VAL A 73 -13.58 -0.58 7.32
CA VAL A 73 -13.80 0.14 6.05
C VAL A 73 -12.59 1.04 5.74
N PHE A 74 -12.13 1.80 6.74
CA PHE A 74 -10.97 2.68 6.59
C PHE A 74 -9.70 1.96 6.09
N TYR A 75 -9.42 0.75 6.62
CA TYR A 75 -8.27 -0.04 6.20
C TYR A 75 -8.52 -0.78 4.88
N SER A 76 -9.74 -1.28 4.63
CA SER A 76 -10.07 -1.95 3.36
C SER A 76 -9.91 -1.01 2.19
N ASP A 77 -10.46 0.20 2.28
CA ASP A 77 -10.47 1.16 1.17
C ASP A 77 -9.04 1.54 0.76
N ARG A 78 -8.16 1.72 1.73
CA ARG A 78 -6.73 2.03 1.47
C ARG A 78 -5.98 0.84 0.88
N MET A 79 -6.24 -0.37 1.38
CA MET A 79 -5.62 -1.57 0.82
C MET A 79 -6.11 -1.84 -0.60
N GLU A 80 -7.40 -1.64 -0.85
CA GLU A 80 -8.02 -1.82 -2.15
C GLU A 80 -7.48 -0.82 -3.16
N LEU A 81 -7.40 0.46 -2.80
CA LEU A 81 -6.78 1.49 -3.64
C LEU A 81 -5.38 1.08 -4.13
N VAL A 82 -4.50 0.64 -3.23
CA VAL A 82 -3.13 0.23 -3.58
C VAL A 82 -3.14 -0.99 -4.51
N LYS A 83 -4.07 -1.93 -4.33
CA LYS A 83 -4.21 -3.11 -5.19
C LYS A 83 -4.72 -2.74 -6.58
N LEU A 84 -5.78 -1.96 -6.66
CA LEU A 84 -6.40 -1.54 -7.93
C LEU A 84 -5.39 -0.78 -8.80
N VAL A 85 -4.66 0.17 -8.21
CA VAL A 85 -3.62 0.92 -8.93
C VAL A 85 -2.49 -0.01 -9.41
N ALA A 86 -2.14 -1.03 -8.62
CA ALA A 86 -1.13 -2.01 -9.04
C ALA A 86 -1.62 -2.85 -10.23
N GLU A 87 -2.87 -3.30 -10.21
CA GLU A 87 -3.52 -4.04 -11.31
C GLU A 87 -3.65 -3.18 -12.58
N GLU A 88 -3.99 -1.90 -12.44
CA GLU A 88 -4.10 -0.95 -13.55
C GLU A 88 -2.73 -0.61 -14.17
N THR A 89 -1.66 -0.64 -13.36
CA THR A 89 -0.30 -0.37 -13.83
C THR A 89 0.11 -1.40 -14.87
N ASP A 90 -0.08 -2.69 -14.57
CA ASP A 90 0.18 -3.79 -15.49
C ASP A 90 -0.50 -5.09 -14.99
N ALA A 91 -1.11 -5.85 -15.90
CA ALA A 91 -1.84 -7.07 -15.54
C ALA A 91 -0.94 -8.18 -14.96
N VAL A 92 0.34 -8.25 -15.37
CA VAL A 92 1.28 -9.29 -14.94
C VAL A 92 2.19 -8.75 -13.84
N LEU A 93 2.85 -7.63 -14.13
CA LEU A 93 3.85 -7.01 -13.26
C LEU A 93 3.21 -6.25 -12.09
N GLY A 94 1.92 -5.95 -12.13
CA GLY A 94 1.19 -5.31 -11.04
C GLY A 94 1.32 -6.07 -9.71
N THR A 95 1.26 -7.40 -9.74
CA THR A 95 1.44 -8.23 -8.54
C THR A 95 2.83 -8.07 -7.92
N TYR A 96 3.87 -7.98 -8.74
CA TYR A 96 5.25 -7.76 -8.31
C TYR A 96 5.46 -6.34 -7.79
N ILE A 97 4.87 -5.34 -8.46
CA ILE A 97 4.90 -3.93 -8.05
C ILE A 97 4.22 -3.79 -6.69
N LEU A 98 3.03 -4.36 -6.51
CA LEU A 98 2.32 -4.36 -5.23
C LEU A 98 3.22 -4.89 -4.11
N GLN A 99 3.83 -6.06 -4.31
CA GLN A 99 4.74 -6.62 -3.30
C GLN A 99 5.95 -5.73 -3.03
N ALA A 100 6.49 -5.08 -4.07
CA ALA A 100 7.64 -4.20 -3.93
C ALA A 100 7.31 -2.92 -3.16
N VAL A 101 6.19 -2.26 -3.48
CA VAL A 101 5.80 -1.00 -2.83
C VAL A 101 5.33 -1.21 -1.40
N THR A 102 4.67 -2.34 -1.10
CA THR A 102 4.19 -2.62 0.27
C THR A 102 5.30 -3.09 1.20
N ASN A 103 6.30 -3.80 0.68
CA ASN A 103 7.39 -4.37 1.49
C ASN A 103 8.72 -3.59 1.35
N GLY A 104 8.79 -2.59 0.48
CA GLY A 104 10.00 -1.82 0.22
C GLY A 104 11.13 -2.66 -0.41
N ILE A 105 10.79 -3.62 -1.26
CA ILE A 105 11.73 -4.57 -1.86
C ILE A 105 12.32 -4.00 -3.16
N SER A 106 13.60 -4.28 -3.41
CA SER A 106 14.31 -3.88 -4.63
C SER A 106 14.02 -4.80 -5.82
N TYR A 107 14.24 -4.29 -7.05
CA TYR A 107 14.23 -5.14 -8.25
C TYR A 107 15.17 -6.36 -8.10
N ASP A 108 16.37 -6.14 -7.56
CA ASP A 108 17.37 -7.22 -7.42
C ASP A 108 16.86 -8.32 -6.48
N CYS A 109 16.14 -7.96 -5.41
CA CYS A 109 15.48 -8.91 -4.52
C CYS A 109 14.27 -9.61 -5.17
N LEU A 110 13.47 -8.90 -5.97
CA LEU A 110 12.37 -9.50 -6.72
C LEU A 110 12.90 -10.53 -7.73
N LYS A 111 13.99 -10.19 -8.43
CA LYS A 111 14.62 -11.10 -9.39
C LYS A 111 15.18 -12.35 -8.70
N ALA A 112 15.84 -12.17 -7.55
CA ALA A 112 16.43 -13.29 -6.81
C ALA A 112 15.39 -14.22 -6.15
N ARG A 113 14.24 -13.69 -5.70
CA ARG A 113 13.27 -14.46 -4.87
C ARG A 113 12.01 -14.90 -5.62
N LEU A 114 11.59 -14.14 -6.62
CA LEU A 114 10.28 -14.29 -7.28
C LEU A 114 10.39 -14.48 -8.80
N ASP A 115 11.62 -14.53 -9.32
CA ASP A 115 11.95 -14.64 -10.74
C ASP A 115 11.09 -13.76 -11.66
N ILE A 116 11.13 -12.44 -11.39
CA ILE A 116 10.35 -11.47 -12.17
C ILE A 116 10.67 -11.59 -13.69
N PRO A 117 9.64 -11.62 -14.57
CA PRO A 117 9.79 -11.88 -16.01
C PRO A 117 10.16 -10.63 -16.82
N CYS A 118 10.75 -9.60 -16.21
CA CYS A 118 11.11 -8.36 -16.89
C CYS A 118 12.51 -7.86 -16.51
N CYS A 119 13.06 -6.98 -17.34
CA CYS A 119 14.33 -6.30 -17.05
C CYS A 119 14.13 -5.14 -16.07
N LYS A 120 15.25 -4.65 -15.52
CA LYS A 120 15.29 -3.58 -14.53
C LYS A 120 14.65 -2.28 -15.02
N ASP A 121 14.83 -1.94 -16.30
CA ASP A 121 14.32 -0.70 -16.88
C ASP A 121 12.80 -0.70 -17.00
N VAL A 122 12.22 -1.79 -17.53
CA VAL A 122 10.76 -1.98 -17.61
C VAL A 122 10.15 -1.95 -16.21
N TYR A 123 10.78 -2.61 -15.24
CA TYR A 123 10.30 -2.59 -13.86
C TYR A 123 10.25 -1.17 -13.28
N TYR A 124 11.33 -0.37 -13.41
CA TYR A 124 11.35 0.97 -12.83
C TYR A 124 10.49 1.97 -13.60
N ASP A 125 10.23 1.74 -14.88
CA ASP A 125 9.26 2.53 -15.63
C ASP A 125 7.83 2.31 -15.09
N LEU A 126 7.42 1.06 -14.95
CA LEU A 126 6.12 0.71 -14.36
C LEU A 126 6.01 1.11 -12.89
N TYR A 127 7.11 1.02 -12.14
CA TYR A 127 7.16 1.50 -10.75
C TYR A 127 6.85 3.00 -10.67
N ARG A 128 7.35 3.82 -11.60
CA ARG A 128 7.01 5.25 -11.66
C ARG A 128 5.56 5.46 -12.10
N ARG A 129 5.10 4.71 -13.12
CA ARG A 129 3.70 4.73 -13.56
C ARG A 129 2.74 4.44 -12.41
N PHE A 130 3.05 3.46 -11.57
CA PHE A 130 2.28 3.13 -10.37
C PHE A 130 2.11 4.35 -9.44
N PHE A 131 3.20 5.03 -9.08
CA PHE A 131 3.11 6.22 -8.21
C PHE A 131 2.36 7.37 -8.88
N TRP A 132 2.46 7.50 -10.19
CA TRP A 132 1.74 8.52 -10.94
C TRP A 132 0.23 8.25 -10.97
N LEU A 133 -0.18 6.99 -11.19
CA LEU A 133 -1.58 6.58 -11.07
C LEU A 133 -2.08 6.77 -9.63
N LEU A 134 -1.32 6.33 -8.64
CA LEU A 134 -1.68 6.48 -7.23
C LEU A 134 -1.83 7.96 -6.82
N ASN A 135 -1.00 8.84 -7.41
CA ASN A 135 -1.12 10.28 -7.20
C ASN A 135 -2.43 10.85 -7.76
N LYS A 136 -2.88 10.34 -8.91
CA LYS A 136 -4.14 10.77 -9.55
C LYS A 136 -5.36 10.30 -8.76
N GLU A 137 -5.38 9.05 -8.32
CA GLU A 137 -6.51 8.50 -7.55
C GLU A 137 -6.64 9.14 -6.15
N ARG A 138 -5.54 9.66 -5.60
CA ARG A 138 -5.51 10.40 -4.31
C ARG A 138 -5.51 11.92 -4.48
N GLY A 139 -5.62 12.41 -5.71
CA GLY A 139 -5.45 13.80 -6.12
C GLY A 139 -6.73 14.61 -6.00
#